data_AF-A0A978SSH1-F1
#
_entry.id   AF-A0A978SSH1-F1
#
_cell.length_a   1.000
_cell.length_b   1.000
_cell.length_c   1.000
_cell.angle_alpha   90.00
_cell.angle_beta   90.00
_cell.angle_gamma   90.00
#
_symmetry.space_group_name_H-M   'P 1'
#
loop_
_entity.id
_entity.type
_entity.pdbx_description
1 polymer ?
#
loop_
_entity_poly.entity_id
_entity_poly.type
_entity_poly.pdbx_seq_one_letter_code
_entity_poly.pdbx_strand_id
1 'polypeptide(L)'
;MSSTSDKSSTPQPFLSAQTLVISGIAWGVMALLYFLLFSVPDAATGEKPLWYVIGTYIFECAAFLVASILCLRNWQSPQIVSGRNVWLGIGLGMLSFFVGNILFGCWELVWGIDPDVSLGDLFYMITYLLLGWGMFLAVFSRRLNLELWQWGTLVAIASVAIALAIWVATPPEPSTETVISPPATEKTIPAKPTAVKPPAKAPAVKHTGQPAAKAPEQSQESKAPAWVITLTEQLEPFARIVNLFYIIGDVLLLILATALLLAFWGGKFSNSWRMIAAATFSLYIADMWFKYATRLQGEYQSGGLLDVFYVFSAVLFGIGAVLEYDISTRSRRPGRRRG
;
A
#
# COMPACT_ATOMS: atom_id res chain seq x y z
N MET A 1 -8.91 -17.55 64.03
CA MET A 1 -8.67 -18.43 62.87
C MET A 1 -8.62 -17.56 61.63
N SER A 2 -7.43 -17.37 61.07
CA SER A 2 -7.16 -16.49 59.93
C SER A 2 -7.64 -17.13 58.63
N SER A 3 -8.59 -16.52 57.93
CA SER A 3 -8.90 -16.87 56.54
C SER A 3 -8.04 -16.02 55.61
N THR A 4 -6.85 -16.52 55.27
CA THR A 4 -6.12 -16.06 54.09
C THR A 4 -6.90 -16.50 52.86
N SER A 5 -7.71 -15.59 52.32
CA SER A 5 -8.35 -15.77 51.02
C SER A 5 -7.27 -15.80 49.95
N ASP A 6 -6.98 -16.98 49.44
CA ASP A 6 -6.13 -17.21 48.28
C ASP A 6 -6.61 -16.34 47.11
N LYS A 7 -5.85 -15.27 46.81
CA LYS A 7 -5.91 -14.61 45.52
C LYS A 7 -5.25 -15.56 44.52
N SER A 8 -6.03 -16.49 43.97
CA SER A 8 -5.62 -17.25 42.79
C SER A 8 -5.50 -16.25 41.62
N SER A 9 -4.30 -15.75 41.38
CA SER A 9 -3.94 -15.03 40.16
C SER A 9 -3.95 -16.04 39.02
N THR A 10 -5.12 -16.25 38.42
CA THR A 10 -5.24 -17.02 37.19
C THR A 10 -4.36 -16.33 36.14
N PRO A 11 -3.36 -17.00 35.55
CA PRO A 11 -2.56 -16.39 34.50
C PRO A 11 -3.49 -15.96 33.36
N GLN A 12 -3.44 -14.67 33.03
CA GLN A 12 -4.14 -14.15 31.85
C GLN A 12 -3.62 -14.92 30.63
N PRO A 13 -4.50 -15.47 29.78
CA PRO A 13 -4.05 -16.19 28.60
C PRO A 13 -3.20 -15.26 27.74
N PHE A 14 -2.05 -15.73 27.26
CA PHE A 14 -1.14 -14.99 26.37
C PHE A 14 -1.83 -14.43 25.11
N LEU A 15 -3.01 -14.95 24.77
CA LEU A 15 -3.87 -14.51 23.67
C LEU A 15 -5.03 -13.60 24.12
N SER A 16 -4.87 -12.87 25.23
CA SER A 16 -5.87 -11.89 25.64
C SER A 16 -6.03 -10.78 24.58
N ALA A 17 -7.24 -10.25 24.44
CA ALA A 17 -7.51 -9.18 23.47
C ALA A 17 -6.59 -7.97 23.71
N GLN A 18 -6.35 -7.60 24.97
CA GLN A 18 -5.46 -6.52 25.34
C GLN A 18 -4.01 -6.80 24.90
N THR A 19 -3.51 -8.01 25.13
CA THR A 19 -2.16 -8.40 24.71
C THR A 19 -2.01 -8.29 23.19
N LEU A 20 -2.97 -8.82 22.43
CA LEU A 20 -2.93 -8.76 20.96
C LEU A 20 -2.98 -7.32 20.42
N VAL A 21 -3.78 -6.45 21.03
CA VAL A 21 -3.83 -5.03 20.66
C VAL A 21 -2.50 -4.33 20.96
N ILE A 22 -1.93 -4.54 22.16
CA ILE A 22 -0.64 -3.95 22.54
C ILE A 22 0.48 -4.47 21.63
N SER A 23 0.51 -5.77 21.32
CA SER A 23 1.48 -6.35 20.40
C SER A 23 1.36 -5.77 18.99
N GLY A 24 0.14 -5.56 18.50
CA GLY A 24 -0.10 -4.90 17.20
C GLY A 24 0.43 -3.46 17.18
N ILE A 25 0.11 -2.66 18.21
CA ILE A 25 0.61 -1.29 18.35
C ILE A 25 2.14 -1.28 18.42
N ALA A 26 2.74 -2.17 19.23
CA ALA A 26 4.18 -2.28 19.34
C ALA A 26 4.82 -2.64 17.98
N TRP A 27 4.21 -3.55 17.21
CA TRP A 27 4.68 -3.89 15.86
C TRP A 27 4.64 -2.69 14.91
N GLY A 28 3.54 -1.91 14.91
CA GLY A 28 3.43 -0.69 14.13
C GLY A 28 4.46 0.36 14.52
N VAL A 29 4.69 0.58 15.82
CA VAL A 29 5.71 1.52 16.32
C VAL A 29 7.12 1.05 15.94
N MET A 30 7.43 -0.23 16.09
CA MET A 30 8.72 -0.79 15.68
C MET A 30 8.95 -0.62 14.17
N ALA A 31 7.94 -0.88 13.35
CA ALA A 31 8.01 -0.64 11.91
C ALA A 31 8.27 0.85 11.64
N LEU A 32 7.49 1.77 12.23
CA LEU A 32 7.70 3.21 12.04
C LEU A 32 9.12 3.66 12.41
N LEU A 33 9.63 3.21 13.55
CA LEU A 33 11.01 3.51 13.96
C LEU A 33 12.02 2.92 12.97
N TYR A 34 11.78 1.71 12.47
CA TYR A 34 12.63 1.11 11.46
C TYR A 34 12.70 1.95 10.17
N PHE A 35 11.55 2.37 9.64
CA PHE A 35 11.48 3.25 8.47
C PHE A 35 12.13 4.62 8.75
N LEU A 36 11.88 5.24 9.90
CA LEU A 36 12.44 6.56 10.21
C LEU A 36 13.95 6.54 10.41
N LEU A 37 14.49 5.49 11.02
CA LEU A 37 15.90 5.42 11.39
C LEU A 37 16.78 4.88 10.26
N PHE A 38 16.22 4.09 9.34
CA PHE A 38 17.00 3.33 8.37
C PHE A 38 16.61 3.54 6.89
N SER A 39 15.64 4.42 6.58
CA SER A 39 15.23 4.70 5.19
C SER A 39 16.21 5.54 4.35
N VAL A 40 17.38 5.87 4.89
CA VAL A 40 18.35 6.75 4.21
C VAL A 40 18.99 6.01 3.03
N PRO A 41 18.87 6.51 1.78
CA PRO A 41 19.53 5.91 0.62
C PRO A 41 21.05 6.06 0.70
N ASP A 42 21.78 5.10 0.15
CA ASP A 42 23.24 5.17 0.05
C ASP A 42 23.65 6.34 -0.85
N ALA A 43 24.53 7.20 -0.35
CA ALA A 43 24.96 8.41 -1.06
C ALA A 43 25.69 8.13 -2.39
N ALA A 44 26.22 6.91 -2.56
CA ALA A 44 26.97 6.52 -3.76
C ALA A 44 26.08 5.96 -4.87
N THR A 45 25.06 5.16 -4.53
CA THR A 45 24.18 4.48 -5.48
C THR A 45 22.81 5.12 -5.61
N GLY A 46 22.38 5.92 -4.62
CA GLY A 46 20.99 6.36 -4.49
C GLY A 46 20.03 5.24 -4.10
N GLU A 47 20.56 4.03 -3.88
CA GLU A 47 19.77 2.84 -3.53
C GLU A 47 19.69 2.62 -2.03
N LYS A 48 18.58 2.03 -1.55
CA LYS A 48 18.48 1.64 -0.14
C LYS A 48 19.19 0.30 0.09
N PRO A 49 19.86 0.09 1.23
CA PRO A 49 20.54 -1.18 1.50
C PRO A 49 19.61 -2.39 1.44
N LEU A 50 20.08 -3.51 0.89
CA LEU A 50 19.26 -4.72 0.73
C LEU A 50 18.66 -5.24 2.06
N TRP A 51 19.44 -5.22 3.14
CA TRP A 51 18.93 -5.64 4.46
C TRP A 51 17.78 -4.75 4.93
N TYR A 52 17.80 -3.46 4.57
CA TYR A 52 16.76 -2.52 4.93
C TYR A 52 15.45 -2.93 4.25
N VAL A 53 15.49 -3.11 2.93
CA VAL A 53 14.34 -3.53 2.10
C VAL A 53 13.82 -4.90 2.56
N ILE A 54 14.69 -5.88 2.84
CA ILE A 54 14.27 -7.17 3.41
C ILE A 54 13.49 -6.96 4.72
N GLY A 55 13.97 -6.08 5.60
CA GLY A 55 13.28 -5.78 6.85
C GLY A 55 11.91 -5.14 6.65
N THR A 56 11.73 -4.26 5.65
CA THR A 56 10.41 -3.68 5.35
C THR A 56 9.41 -4.76 4.94
N TYR A 57 9.83 -5.70 4.07
CA TYR A 57 9.01 -6.88 3.74
C TYR A 57 8.69 -7.74 4.97
N ILE A 58 9.63 -7.96 5.88
CA ILE A 58 9.37 -8.74 7.10
C ILE A 58 8.29 -8.06 7.95
N PHE A 59 8.39 -6.74 8.17
CA PHE A 59 7.39 -6.00 8.92
C PHE A 59 6.00 -6.09 8.30
N GLU A 60 5.92 -5.93 6.99
CA GLU A 60 4.68 -5.91 6.24
C GLU A 60 4.05 -7.31 6.13
N CYS A 61 4.81 -8.30 5.66
CA CYS A 61 4.36 -9.67 5.50
C CYS A 61 3.91 -10.28 6.83
N ALA A 62 4.66 -10.08 7.92
CA ALA A 62 4.25 -10.57 9.24
C ALA A 62 2.94 -9.92 9.70
N ALA A 63 2.77 -8.61 9.48
CA ALA A 63 1.55 -7.91 9.85
C ALA A 63 0.34 -8.44 9.09
N PHE A 64 0.44 -8.60 7.76
CA PHE A 64 -0.67 -9.14 6.94
C PHE A 64 -1.00 -10.59 7.28
N LEU A 65 0.02 -11.43 7.51
CA LEU A 65 -0.20 -12.82 7.92
C LEU A 65 -0.93 -12.90 9.26
N VAL A 66 -0.49 -12.13 10.27
CA VAL A 66 -1.14 -12.11 11.59
C VAL A 66 -2.56 -11.55 11.48
N ALA A 67 -2.77 -10.47 10.71
CA ALA A 67 -4.10 -9.91 10.47
C ALA A 67 -5.03 -10.93 9.81
N SER A 68 -4.54 -11.68 8.82
CA SER A 68 -5.28 -12.76 8.18
C SER A 68 -5.70 -13.84 9.17
N ILE A 69 -4.75 -14.34 9.99
CA ILE A 69 -5.04 -15.36 11.02
C ILE A 69 -6.12 -14.87 11.99
N LEU A 70 -6.03 -13.62 12.46
CA LEU A 70 -7.00 -13.03 13.39
C LEU A 70 -8.39 -12.86 12.75
N CYS A 71 -8.46 -12.49 11.47
CA CYS A 71 -9.71 -12.42 10.73
C CYS A 71 -10.31 -13.81 10.48
N LEU A 72 -9.51 -14.80 10.09
CA LEU A 72 -9.97 -16.17 9.88
C LEU A 72 -10.44 -16.84 11.18
N ARG A 73 -9.83 -16.50 12.32
CA ARG A 73 -10.35 -16.86 13.65
C ARG A 73 -11.77 -16.34 13.86
N ASN A 74 -12.05 -15.11 13.44
CA ASN A 74 -13.40 -14.55 13.54
C ASN A 74 -14.38 -15.27 12.61
N TRP A 75 -13.98 -15.58 11.37
CA TRP A 75 -14.81 -16.38 10.45
C TRP A 75 -15.19 -17.75 11.05
N GLN A 76 -14.27 -18.42 11.74
CA GLN A 76 -14.54 -19.72 12.37
C GLN A 76 -15.44 -19.62 13.60
N SER A 77 -15.53 -18.44 14.23
CA SER A 77 -16.30 -18.27 15.45
C SER A 77 -17.80 -18.12 15.16
N PRO A 78 -18.68 -18.98 15.72
CA PRO A 78 -20.13 -18.86 15.58
C PRO A 78 -20.71 -17.69 16.39
N GLN A 79 -19.88 -17.01 17.19
CA GLN A 79 -20.31 -15.96 18.10
C GLN A 79 -20.22 -14.55 17.48
N ILE A 80 -19.58 -14.42 16.31
CA ILE A 80 -19.34 -13.12 15.67
C ILE A 80 -20.64 -12.46 15.21
N VAL A 81 -20.83 -11.21 15.67
CA VAL A 81 -22.07 -10.46 15.46
C VAL A 81 -22.10 -9.75 14.11
N SER A 82 -20.95 -9.35 13.55
CA SER A 82 -20.90 -8.75 12.21
C SER A 82 -21.10 -9.74 11.06
N GLY A 83 -21.11 -11.05 11.33
CA GLY A 83 -21.29 -12.11 10.34
C GLY A 83 -19.97 -12.78 9.93
N ARG A 84 -20.01 -14.10 9.78
CA ARG A 84 -18.81 -14.91 9.49
C ARG A 84 -18.22 -14.65 8.11
N ASN A 85 -19.08 -14.43 7.10
CA ASN A 85 -18.65 -14.22 5.72
C ASN A 85 -17.94 -12.88 5.51
N VAL A 86 -18.25 -11.87 6.34
CA VAL A 86 -17.53 -10.59 6.37
C VAL A 86 -16.05 -10.83 6.68
N TRP A 87 -15.77 -11.57 7.76
CA TRP A 87 -14.40 -11.87 8.18
C TRP A 87 -13.70 -12.90 7.31
N LEU A 88 -14.45 -13.76 6.61
CA LEU A 88 -13.89 -14.63 5.59
C LEU A 88 -13.32 -13.79 4.44
N GLY A 89 -14.11 -12.86 3.90
CA GLY A 89 -13.67 -11.95 2.84
C GLY A 89 -12.45 -11.13 3.27
N ILE A 90 -12.53 -10.49 4.44
CA ILE A 90 -11.41 -9.69 4.96
C ILE A 90 -10.17 -10.57 5.20
N GLY A 91 -10.33 -11.73 5.84
CA GLY A 91 -9.22 -12.61 6.19
C GLY A 91 -8.53 -13.24 4.98
N LEU A 92 -9.30 -13.68 3.98
CA LEU A 92 -8.74 -14.16 2.71
C LEU A 92 -8.11 -13.01 1.91
N GLY A 93 -8.68 -11.79 1.95
CA GLY A 93 -8.05 -10.62 1.34
C GLY A 93 -6.68 -10.33 1.94
N MET A 94 -6.56 -10.29 3.28
CA MET A 94 -5.26 -10.12 3.96
C MET A 94 -4.26 -11.25 3.63
N LEU A 95 -4.75 -12.49 3.47
CA LEU A 95 -3.89 -13.62 3.09
C LEU A 95 -3.38 -13.47 1.65
N SER A 96 -4.26 -13.06 0.73
CA SER A 96 -3.90 -12.79 -0.66
C SER A 96 -2.86 -11.69 -0.73
N PHE A 97 -3.01 -10.60 0.03
CA PHE A 97 -2.02 -9.53 0.07
C PHE A 97 -0.65 -10.02 0.53
N PHE A 98 -0.61 -10.82 1.60
CA PHE A 98 0.61 -11.47 2.09
C PHE A 98 1.29 -12.33 1.02
N VAL A 99 0.52 -13.15 0.30
CA VAL A 99 1.05 -13.97 -0.80
C VAL A 99 1.55 -13.09 -1.94
N GLY A 100 0.82 -12.03 -2.28
CA GLY A 100 1.22 -11.01 -3.24
C GLY A 100 2.58 -10.41 -2.90
N ASN A 101 2.78 -10.00 -1.65
CA ASN A 101 4.05 -9.44 -1.17
C ASN A 101 5.21 -10.44 -1.23
N ILE A 102 4.99 -11.73 -0.93
CA ILE A 102 6.03 -12.74 -1.09
C ILE A 102 6.44 -12.87 -2.56
N LEU A 103 5.45 -12.93 -3.45
CA LEU A 103 5.70 -13.07 -4.89
C LEU A 103 6.39 -11.83 -5.44
N PHE A 104 5.86 -10.63 -5.18
CA PHE A 104 6.46 -9.37 -5.60
C PHE A 104 7.88 -9.20 -5.03
N GLY A 105 8.09 -9.54 -3.75
CA GLY A 105 9.42 -9.55 -3.13
C GLY A 105 10.40 -10.52 -3.78
N CYS A 106 9.95 -11.64 -4.38
CA CYS A 106 10.84 -12.48 -5.19
C CYS A 106 11.29 -11.77 -6.48
N TRP A 107 10.40 -11.04 -7.15
CA TRP A 107 10.74 -10.24 -8.33
C TRP A 107 11.77 -9.17 -8.00
N GLU A 108 11.50 -8.40 -6.95
CA GLU A 108 12.38 -7.30 -6.56
C GLU A 108 13.68 -7.81 -5.92
N LEU A 109 13.61 -8.61 -4.86
CA LEU A 109 14.77 -8.92 -4.03
C LEU A 109 15.66 -10.04 -4.59
N VAL A 110 15.08 -11.03 -5.27
CA VAL A 110 15.83 -12.20 -5.76
C VAL A 110 16.28 -11.97 -7.19
N TRP A 111 15.41 -11.42 -8.04
CA TRP A 111 15.67 -11.26 -9.46
C TRP A 111 16.09 -9.84 -9.85
N GLY A 112 15.86 -8.84 -9.00
CA GLY A 112 16.27 -7.46 -9.27
C GLY A 112 15.54 -6.85 -10.47
N ILE A 113 14.29 -7.26 -10.69
CA ILE A 113 13.44 -6.73 -11.76
C ILE A 113 12.27 -6.02 -11.10
N ASP A 114 11.97 -4.82 -11.59
CA ASP A 114 10.79 -4.04 -11.20
C ASP A 114 9.82 -3.93 -12.40
N PRO A 115 8.95 -4.92 -12.63
CA PRO A 115 8.00 -4.86 -13.72
C PRO A 115 6.75 -4.04 -13.34
N ASP A 116 6.18 -3.32 -14.31
CA ASP A 116 4.90 -2.63 -14.15
C ASP A 116 3.75 -3.55 -13.67
N VAL A 117 3.82 -4.84 -14.03
CA VAL A 117 2.93 -5.89 -13.55
C VAL A 117 3.72 -7.17 -13.31
N SER A 118 3.47 -7.77 -12.15
CA SER A 118 4.07 -9.01 -11.69
C SER A 118 3.00 -10.07 -11.40
N LEU A 119 3.45 -11.28 -11.06
CA LEU A 119 2.54 -12.31 -10.54
C LEU A 119 1.91 -11.91 -9.18
N GLY A 120 2.56 -11.01 -8.42
CA GLY A 120 2.02 -10.47 -7.18
C GLY A 120 0.72 -9.70 -7.40
N ASP A 121 0.59 -8.99 -8.53
CA ASP A 121 -0.58 -8.18 -8.87
C ASP A 121 -1.88 -8.98 -8.95
N LEU A 122 -1.81 -10.23 -9.40
CA LEU A 122 -2.97 -11.13 -9.37
C LEU A 122 -3.52 -11.27 -7.93
N PHE A 123 -2.64 -11.43 -6.95
CA PHE A 123 -3.00 -11.59 -5.55
C PHE A 123 -3.42 -10.27 -4.90
N TYR A 124 -2.82 -9.14 -5.28
CA TYR A 124 -3.31 -7.83 -4.88
C TYR A 124 -4.72 -7.57 -5.42
N MET A 125 -4.99 -7.84 -6.69
CA MET A 125 -6.34 -7.71 -7.25
C MET A 125 -7.37 -8.58 -6.51
N ILE A 126 -7.01 -9.82 -6.19
CA ILE A 126 -7.86 -10.71 -5.36
C ILE A 126 -8.11 -10.08 -3.98
N THR A 127 -7.10 -9.42 -3.39
CA THR A 127 -7.26 -8.70 -2.12
C THR A 127 -8.36 -7.64 -2.19
N TYR A 128 -8.35 -6.79 -3.22
CA TYR A 128 -9.39 -5.77 -3.40
C TYR A 128 -10.79 -6.38 -3.54
N LEU A 129 -10.91 -7.45 -4.33
CA LEU A 129 -12.20 -8.13 -4.52
C LEU A 129 -12.73 -8.72 -3.20
N LEU A 130 -11.87 -9.38 -2.42
CA LEU A 130 -12.24 -10.05 -1.18
C LEU A 130 -12.49 -9.06 -0.03
N LEU A 131 -11.67 -8.02 0.09
CA LEU A 131 -11.92 -6.94 1.05
C LEU A 131 -13.19 -6.17 0.71
N GLY A 132 -13.34 -5.79 -0.56
CA GLY A 132 -14.53 -5.11 -1.05
C GLY A 132 -15.78 -5.94 -0.78
N TRP A 133 -15.74 -7.24 -1.07
CA TRP A 133 -16.82 -8.18 -0.74
C TRP A 133 -17.12 -8.25 0.76
N GLY A 134 -16.11 -8.42 1.60
CA GLY A 134 -16.29 -8.50 3.06
C GLY A 134 -16.91 -7.22 3.64
N MET A 135 -16.40 -6.06 3.23
CA MET A 135 -16.89 -4.75 3.65
C MET A 135 -18.29 -4.47 3.09
N PHE A 136 -18.56 -4.84 1.84
CA PHE A 136 -19.88 -4.73 1.23
C PHE A 136 -20.94 -5.54 2.00
N LEU A 137 -20.64 -6.78 2.38
CA LEU A 137 -21.54 -7.58 3.22
C LEU A 137 -21.81 -6.92 4.58
N ALA A 138 -20.78 -6.31 5.18
CA ALA A 138 -20.93 -5.58 6.44
C ALA A 138 -21.85 -4.35 6.31
N VAL A 139 -21.78 -3.64 5.18
CA VAL A 139 -22.66 -2.50 4.87
C VAL A 139 -24.10 -2.95 4.62
N PHE A 140 -24.30 -3.90 3.71
CA PHE A 140 -25.64 -4.28 3.23
C PHE A 140 -26.49 -4.98 4.28
N SER A 141 -25.87 -5.73 5.20
CA SER A 141 -26.59 -6.38 6.29
C SER A 141 -27.23 -5.41 7.29
N ARG A 142 -26.87 -4.11 7.25
CA ARG A 142 -27.22 -3.14 8.29
C ARG A 142 -28.27 -2.10 7.91
N ARG A 143 -28.78 -2.09 6.67
CA ARG A 143 -29.77 -1.09 6.16
C ARG A 143 -29.38 0.33 6.57
N LEU A 144 -28.30 0.85 5.99
CA LEU A 144 -27.76 2.18 6.26
C LEU A 144 -28.86 3.26 6.28
N ASN A 145 -29.18 3.79 7.45
CA ASN A 145 -30.04 4.96 7.61
C ASN A 145 -29.15 6.17 7.91
N LEU A 146 -28.41 6.62 6.90
CA LEU A 146 -27.48 7.73 7.04
C LEU A 146 -28.24 9.06 7.04
N GLU A 147 -27.87 9.94 7.96
CA GLU A 147 -28.36 11.32 7.98
C GLU A 147 -27.81 12.12 6.78
N LEU A 148 -28.47 13.22 6.43
CA LEU A 148 -28.09 14.03 5.27
C LEU A 148 -26.63 14.53 5.34
N TRP A 149 -26.13 14.87 6.52
CA TRP A 149 -24.73 15.29 6.71
C TRP A 149 -23.74 14.13 6.57
N GLN A 150 -24.13 12.91 6.94
CA GLN A 150 -23.33 11.71 6.73
C GLN A 150 -23.24 11.36 5.24
N TRP A 151 -24.33 11.52 4.49
CA TRP A 151 -24.31 11.45 3.02
C TRP A 151 -23.40 12.52 2.41
N GLY A 152 -23.50 13.77 2.89
CA GLY A 152 -22.61 14.85 2.46
C GLY A 152 -21.13 14.53 2.69
N THR A 153 -20.81 13.96 3.84
CA THR A 153 -19.44 13.52 4.19
C THR A 153 -18.95 12.39 3.26
N LEU A 154 -19.80 11.40 3.00
CA LEU A 154 -19.48 10.28 2.11
C LEU A 154 -19.19 10.76 0.67
N VAL A 155 -20.05 11.65 0.14
CA VAL A 155 -19.86 12.23 -1.19
C VAL A 155 -18.59 13.07 -1.25
N ALA A 156 -18.32 13.91 -0.24
CA ALA A 156 -17.12 14.73 -0.21
C ALA A 156 -15.84 13.89 -0.23
N ILE A 157 -15.76 12.84 0.60
CA ILE A 157 -14.60 11.93 0.64
C ILE A 157 -14.45 11.20 -0.69
N ALA A 158 -15.55 10.70 -1.27
CA ALA A 158 -15.52 10.05 -2.57
C ALA A 158 -14.99 10.99 -3.67
N SER A 159 -15.48 12.22 -3.72
CA SER A 159 -15.04 13.22 -4.71
C SER A 159 -13.57 13.58 -4.57
N VAL A 160 -13.08 13.80 -3.34
CA VAL A 160 -11.65 14.08 -3.09
C VAL A 160 -10.78 12.89 -3.50
N ALA A 161 -11.20 11.67 -3.16
CA ALA A 161 -10.45 10.47 -3.49
C ALA A 161 -10.37 10.23 -5.01
N ILE A 162 -11.47 10.46 -5.73
CA ILE A 162 -11.51 10.39 -7.20
C ILE A 162 -10.63 11.48 -7.81
N ALA A 163 -10.70 12.71 -7.30
CA ALA A 163 -9.88 13.81 -7.81
C ALA A 163 -8.39 13.53 -7.61
N LEU A 164 -7.99 13.01 -6.44
CA LEU A 164 -6.61 12.63 -6.17
C LEU A 164 -6.16 11.48 -7.07
N ALA A 165 -6.99 10.44 -7.21
CA ALA A 165 -6.75 9.32 -8.11
C ALA A 165 -6.50 9.76 -9.55
N ILE A 166 -7.36 10.64 -10.08
CA ILE A 166 -7.21 11.19 -11.45
C ILE A 166 -5.90 11.97 -11.55
N TRP A 167 -5.61 12.83 -10.58
CA TRP A 167 -4.40 13.66 -10.59
C TRP A 167 -3.11 12.82 -10.57
N VAL A 168 -3.03 11.79 -9.73
CA VAL A 168 -1.84 10.93 -9.69
C VAL A 168 -1.70 10.13 -11.00
N ALA A 169 -2.82 9.71 -11.60
CA ALA A 169 -2.83 8.89 -12.82
C ALA A 169 -2.58 9.66 -14.13
N THR A 170 -2.77 10.99 -14.18
CA THR A 170 -2.59 11.76 -15.42
C THR A 170 -1.13 12.14 -15.64
N PRO A 171 -0.38 11.58 -16.61
CA PRO A 171 1.04 11.88 -16.76
C PRO A 171 1.32 13.39 -16.85
N PRO A 172 2.42 13.89 -16.27
CA PRO A 172 2.75 15.32 -16.36
C PRO A 172 2.89 15.73 -17.83
N GLU A 173 2.29 16.86 -18.21
CA GLU A 173 2.46 17.37 -19.58
C GLU A 173 3.95 17.61 -19.85
N PRO A 174 4.46 17.24 -21.04
CA PRO A 174 5.82 17.56 -21.40
C PRO A 174 5.96 19.08 -21.36
N SER A 175 6.82 19.59 -20.48
CA SER A 175 7.15 21.00 -20.39
C SER A 175 7.50 21.50 -21.78
N THR A 176 6.68 22.38 -22.33
CA THR A 176 6.96 23.02 -23.61
C THR A 176 8.16 23.92 -23.38
N GLU A 177 9.37 23.41 -23.64
CA GLU A 177 10.55 24.25 -23.75
C GLU A 177 10.22 25.32 -24.78
N THR A 178 10.15 26.56 -24.30
CA THR A 178 9.84 27.72 -25.12
C THR A 178 11.03 27.90 -26.05
N VAL A 179 10.94 27.35 -27.27
CA VAL A 179 11.93 27.54 -28.31
C VAL A 179 11.90 29.01 -28.70
N ILE A 180 12.76 29.81 -28.08
CA ILE A 180 13.03 31.19 -28.51
C ILE A 180 13.74 31.06 -29.86
N SER A 181 13.00 31.24 -30.95
CA SER A 181 13.57 31.34 -32.29
C SER A 181 14.51 32.56 -32.38
N PRO A 182 15.76 32.42 -32.86
CA PRO A 182 16.59 33.58 -33.16
C PRO A 182 16.06 34.32 -34.40
N PRO A 183 16.16 35.66 -34.44
CA PRO A 183 15.68 36.45 -35.57
C PRO A 183 16.55 36.26 -36.82
N ALA A 184 15.90 36.48 -37.97
CA ALA A 184 16.37 36.22 -39.31
C ALA A 184 17.69 36.94 -39.68
N THR A 185 18.45 36.24 -40.52
CA THR A 185 19.74 36.58 -41.11
C THR A 185 19.74 37.90 -41.89
N GLU A 186 20.74 38.76 -41.67
CA GLU A 186 21.12 39.84 -42.59
C GLU A 186 22.52 39.59 -43.20
N LYS A 187 22.67 40.09 -44.42
CA LYS A 187 23.61 39.70 -45.49
C LYS A 187 25.07 40.16 -45.31
N THR A 188 25.97 39.24 -45.69
CA THR A 188 27.20 39.38 -46.52
C THR A 188 28.23 40.51 -46.27
N ILE A 189 29.53 40.15 -46.19
CA ILE A 189 30.64 40.52 -47.12
C ILE A 189 31.92 39.72 -46.75
N PRO A 190 32.73 39.24 -47.72
CA PRO A 190 33.86 38.33 -47.47
C PRO A 190 35.24 39.03 -47.47
N ALA A 191 36.19 38.54 -46.67
CA ALA A 191 37.62 38.77 -46.88
C ALA A 191 38.49 37.57 -46.42
N LYS A 192 39.55 37.34 -47.19
CA LYS A 192 40.40 36.13 -47.32
C LYS A 192 41.59 36.13 -46.32
N PRO A 193 42.55 35.18 -46.37
CA PRO A 193 42.89 34.28 -45.26
C PRO A 193 44.21 34.64 -44.55
N THR A 194 44.39 34.19 -43.31
CA THR A 194 45.76 33.98 -42.80
C THR A 194 45.80 32.76 -41.88
N ALA A 195 46.68 31.84 -42.24
CA ALA A 195 46.88 30.56 -41.59
C ALA A 195 47.81 30.69 -40.40
N VAL A 196 47.40 30.13 -39.24
CA VAL A 196 48.29 29.43 -38.30
C VAL A 196 47.46 28.31 -37.63
N LYS A 197 47.92 27.06 -37.73
CA LYS A 197 47.39 25.85 -37.06
C LYS A 197 48.33 25.50 -35.85
N PRO A 198 47.99 24.56 -34.96
CA PRO A 198 47.66 24.82 -33.54
C PRO A 198 48.65 24.12 -32.57
N PRO A 199 48.41 24.03 -31.24
CA PRO A 199 47.57 22.92 -30.75
C PRO A 199 46.72 23.20 -29.49
N ALA A 200 45.85 22.21 -29.22
CA ALA A 200 45.16 21.88 -27.97
C ALA A 200 44.07 22.84 -27.45
N LYS A 201 42.85 22.68 -27.97
CA LYS A 201 41.62 23.07 -27.29
C LYS A 201 40.85 21.82 -26.87
N ALA A 202 40.54 21.75 -25.58
CA ALA A 202 39.31 21.15 -25.10
C ALA A 202 38.11 21.69 -25.91
N PRO A 203 37.04 20.90 -26.06
CA PRO A 203 35.72 21.51 -25.89
C PRO A 203 34.81 20.60 -25.05
N ALA A 204 34.22 21.12 -23.98
CA ALA A 204 33.03 21.98 -24.04
C ALA A 204 31.86 21.24 -24.71
N VAL A 205 30.96 20.78 -23.83
CA VAL A 205 29.65 20.21 -24.09
C VAL A 205 28.90 21.07 -25.09
N LYS A 206 28.49 20.47 -26.20
CA LYS A 206 27.47 21.00 -27.10
C LYS A 206 26.30 20.03 -27.11
N HIS A 207 25.17 20.47 -26.58
CA HIS A 207 23.88 19.89 -26.89
C HIS A 207 23.52 20.23 -28.34
N THR A 208 23.27 19.19 -29.13
CA THR A 208 22.55 19.28 -30.40
C THR A 208 21.64 18.07 -30.46
N GLY A 209 20.33 18.31 -30.43
CA GLY A 209 19.30 17.30 -30.61
C GLY A 209 19.01 17.04 -32.09
N GLN A 210 19.09 15.78 -32.49
CA GLN A 210 18.17 15.11 -33.43
C GLN A 210 18.45 13.59 -33.39
N PRO A 211 17.46 12.75 -33.79
CA PRO A 211 17.06 11.55 -33.07
C PRO A 211 18.03 10.40 -33.33
N ALA A 212 18.77 10.02 -32.30
CA ALA A 212 19.57 8.80 -32.33
C ALA A 212 18.63 7.60 -32.13
N ALA A 213 18.62 6.72 -33.12
CA ALA A 213 18.09 5.37 -33.03
C ALA A 213 18.42 4.74 -31.68
N LYS A 214 17.46 4.00 -31.11
CA LYS A 214 17.67 3.13 -29.94
C LYS A 214 18.93 2.29 -30.18
N ALA A 215 20.05 2.73 -29.62
CA ALA A 215 21.20 1.89 -29.41
C ALA A 215 20.77 0.86 -28.36
N PRO A 216 21.08 -0.42 -28.54
CA PRO A 216 20.59 -1.47 -27.66
C PRO A 216 21.02 -1.15 -26.24
N GLU A 217 20.03 -1.05 -25.34
CA GLU A 217 20.23 -1.13 -23.91
C GLU A 217 21.16 -2.31 -23.67
N GLN A 218 22.33 -2.04 -23.09
CA GLN A 218 23.23 -3.09 -22.65
C GLN A 218 22.44 -3.94 -21.68
N SER A 219 22.11 -5.15 -22.11
CA SER A 219 21.38 -6.15 -21.35
C SER A 219 22.15 -6.35 -20.05
N GLN A 220 21.64 -5.80 -18.94
CA GLN A 220 21.96 -6.35 -17.64
C GLN A 220 21.61 -7.84 -17.74
N GLU A 221 22.62 -8.69 -17.54
CA GLU A 221 22.44 -10.13 -17.55
C GLU A 221 21.47 -10.47 -16.41
N SER A 222 20.18 -10.56 -16.76
CA SER A 222 19.11 -10.69 -15.79
C SER A 222 19.34 -11.96 -14.99
N LYS A 223 19.45 -11.84 -13.67
CA LYS A 223 19.54 -12.99 -12.75
C LYS A 223 18.27 -13.84 -12.76
N ALA A 224 17.23 -13.40 -13.46
CA ALA A 224 15.94 -14.06 -13.49
C ALA A 224 15.95 -15.29 -14.42
N PRO A 225 15.31 -16.39 -13.99
CA PRO A 225 15.01 -17.50 -14.88
C PRO A 225 14.21 -17.05 -16.11
N ALA A 226 14.42 -17.71 -17.26
CA ALA A 226 13.74 -17.36 -18.51
C ALA A 226 12.20 -17.29 -18.39
N TRP A 227 11.58 -18.17 -17.60
CA TRP A 227 10.13 -18.17 -17.40
C TRP A 227 9.62 -16.90 -16.70
N VAL A 228 10.44 -16.28 -15.84
CA VAL A 228 10.11 -15.02 -15.13
C VAL A 228 10.07 -13.88 -16.14
N ILE A 229 11.10 -13.79 -16.99
CA ILE A 229 11.20 -12.75 -18.02
C ILE A 229 10.04 -12.88 -19.00
N THR A 230 9.78 -14.09 -19.51
CA THR A 230 8.65 -14.33 -20.42
C THR A 230 7.30 -14.01 -19.78
N LEU A 231 7.11 -14.33 -18.49
CA LEU A 231 5.88 -13.99 -17.79
C LEU A 231 5.72 -12.47 -17.65
N THR A 232 6.79 -11.75 -17.28
CA THR A 232 6.79 -10.28 -17.20
C THR A 232 6.39 -9.65 -18.53
N GLU A 233 7.01 -10.08 -19.64
CA GLU A 233 6.69 -9.58 -21.00
C GLU A 233 5.22 -9.88 -21.39
N GLN A 234 4.67 -11.02 -20.96
CA GLN A 234 3.27 -11.36 -21.21
C GLN A 234 2.29 -10.51 -20.37
N LEU A 235 2.71 -10.04 -19.20
CA LEU A 235 1.88 -9.25 -18.29
C LEU A 235 1.95 -7.74 -18.58
N GLU A 236 3.03 -7.25 -19.19
CA GLU A 236 3.24 -5.84 -19.53
C GLU A 236 2.04 -5.19 -20.25
N PRO A 237 1.39 -5.81 -21.26
CA PRO A 237 0.22 -5.21 -21.92
C PRO A 237 -0.97 -4.95 -21.00
N PHE A 238 -1.03 -5.63 -19.85
CA PHE A 238 -2.10 -5.47 -18.85
C PHE A 238 -1.82 -4.38 -17.83
N ALA A 239 -0.62 -3.77 -17.81
CA ALA A 239 -0.22 -2.72 -16.86
C ALA A 239 -1.27 -1.61 -16.70
N ARG A 240 -1.75 -1.09 -17.83
CA ARG A 240 -2.78 -0.04 -17.82
C ARG A 240 -4.08 -0.50 -17.18
N ILE A 241 -4.50 -1.74 -17.44
CA ILE A 241 -5.75 -2.30 -16.92
C ILE A 241 -5.63 -2.57 -15.42
N VAL A 242 -4.52 -3.15 -14.99
CA VAL A 242 -4.22 -3.44 -13.58
C VAL A 242 -4.12 -2.14 -12.78
N ASN A 243 -3.41 -1.14 -13.28
CA ASN A 243 -3.30 0.17 -12.64
C ASN A 243 -4.67 0.85 -12.49
N LEU A 244 -5.51 0.83 -13.55
CA LEU A 244 -6.88 1.34 -13.48
C LEU A 244 -7.72 0.57 -12.46
N PHE A 245 -7.57 -0.76 -12.38
CA PHE A 245 -8.24 -1.59 -11.39
C PHE A 245 -7.88 -1.14 -9.97
N TYR A 246 -6.60 -0.90 -9.67
CA TYR A 246 -6.19 -0.41 -8.34
C TYR A 246 -6.80 0.94 -8.04
N ILE A 247 -6.79 1.88 -8.98
CA ILE A 247 -7.40 3.20 -8.78
C ILE A 247 -8.89 3.08 -8.42
N ILE A 248 -9.65 2.27 -9.17
CA ILE A 248 -11.07 2.07 -8.92
C ILE A 248 -11.28 1.34 -7.57
N GLY A 249 -10.46 0.32 -7.30
CA GLY A 249 -10.47 -0.45 -6.07
C GLY A 249 -10.22 0.42 -4.84
N ASP A 250 -9.21 1.28 -4.88
CA ASP A 250 -8.84 2.24 -3.82
C ASP A 250 -10.02 3.13 -3.43
N VAL A 251 -10.63 3.76 -4.44
CA VAL A 251 -11.79 4.65 -4.24
C VAL A 251 -12.97 3.86 -3.69
N LEU A 252 -13.25 2.67 -4.24
CA LEU A 252 -14.37 1.84 -3.80
C LEU A 252 -14.19 1.39 -2.34
N LEU A 253 -13.01 0.92 -1.96
CA LEU A 253 -12.70 0.54 -0.59
C LEU A 253 -12.82 1.73 0.36
N LEU A 254 -12.36 2.91 -0.04
CA LEU A 254 -12.46 4.13 0.77
C LEU A 254 -13.92 4.56 1.00
N ILE A 255 -14.77 4.45 -0.02
CA ILE A 255 -16.22 4.69 0.09
C ILE A 255 -16.84 3.70 1.08
N LEU A 256 -16.54 2.41 0.94
CA LEU A 256 -17.05 1.37 1.85
C LEU A 256 -16.56 1.60 3.30
N ALA A 257 -15.28 1.94 3.49
CA ALA A 257 -14.70 2.24 4.79
C ALA A 257 -15.40 3.43 5.45
N THR A 258 -15.62 4.50 4.69
CA THR A 258 -16.31 5.70 5.15
C THR A 258 -17.77 5.39 5.51
N ALA A 259 -18.47 4.65 4.65
CA ALA A 259 -19.84 4.23 4.91
C ALA A 259 -19.94 3.40 6.19
N LEU A 260 -19.03 2.44 6.41
CA LEU A 260 -18.96 1.65 7.63
C LEU A 260 -18.65 2.51 8.86
N LEU A 261 -17.70 3.44 8.76
CA LEU A 261 -17.35 4.35 9.85
C LEU A 261 -18.58 5.16 10.32
N LEU A 262 -19.33 5.70 9.37
CA LEU A 262 -20.55 6.48 9.63
C LEU A 262 -21.69 5.60 10.16
N ALA A 263 -21.86 4.39 9.60
CA ALA A 263 -22.87 3.43 10.01
C ALA A 263 -22.69 2.94 11.45
N PHE A 264 -21.45 2.76 11.88
CA PHE A 264 -21.11 2.28 13.22
C PHE A 264 -20.77 3.42 14.19
N TRP A 265 -21.02 4.68 13.82
CA TRP A 265 -20.69 5.82 14.65
C TRP A 265 -21.48 5.79 15.98
N GLY A 266 -20.79 5.78 17.11
CA GLY A 266 -21.40 5.78 18.45
C GLY A 266 -21.99 4.44 18.91
N GLY A 267 -21.92 3.37 18.11
CA GLY A 267 -22.39 2.04 18.48
C GLY A 267 -21.41 1.23 19.35
N LYS A 268 -21.88 0.14 19.97
CA LYS A 268 -21.02 -0.78 20.75
C LYS A 268 -19.88 -1.40 19.92
N PHE A 269 -20.10 -1.56 18.62
CA PHE A 269 -19.11 -2.09 17.66
C PHE A 269 -18.25 -0.99 17.00
N SER A 270 -18.46 0.28 17.37
CA SER A 270 -17.80 1.43 16.72
C SER A 270 -16.28 1.30 16.73
N ASN A 271 -15.69 0.81 17.82
CA ASN A 271 -14.24 0.73 17.95
C ASN A 271 -13.62 -0.26 16.94
N SER A 272 -14.22 -1.43 16.73
CA SER A 272 -13.73 -2.40 15.73
C SER A 272 -13.76 -1.79 14.32
N TRP A 273 -14.91 -1.23 13.93
CA TRP A 273 -15.10 -0.66 12.59
C TRP A 273 -14.32 0.63 12.35
N ARG A 274 -14.03 1.41 13.39
CA ARG A 274 -13.08 2.54 13.31
C ARG A 274 -11.68 2.07 12.97
N MET A 275 -11.22 0.95 13.54
CA MET A 275 -9.92 0.38 13.19
C MET A 275 -9.91 -0.15 11.76
N ILE A 276 -10.98 -0.84 11.32
CA ILE A 276 -11.10 -1.29 9.93
C ILE A 276 -11.10 -0.11 8.95
N ALA A 277 -11.85 0.96 9.25
CA ALA A 277 -11.84 2.15 8.42
C ALA A 277 -10.44 2.79 8.39
N ALA A 278 -9.81 3.01 9.56
CA ALA A 278 -8.46 3.56 9.63
C ALA A 278 -7.44 2.69 8.88
N ALA A 279 -7.62 1.36 8.88
CA ALA A 279 -6.80 0.43 8.10
C ALA A 279 -6.94 0.70 6.61
N THR A 280 -8.17 0.79 6.09
CA THR A 280 -8.43 1.10 4.68
C THR A 280 -7.92 2.48 4.27
N PHE A 281 -8.06 3.49 5.14
CA PHE A 281 -7.46 4.81 4.90
C PHE A 281 -5.93 4.73 4.84
N SER A 282 -5.30 3.91 5.71
CA SER A 282 -3.85 3.71 5.68
C SER A 282 -3.42 3.03 4.38
N LEU A 283 -4.14 1.99 3.95
CA LEU A 283 -3.90 1.33 2.66
C LEU A 283 -3.97 2.32 1.50
N TYR A 284 -5.06 3.12 1.45
CA TYR A 284 -5.23 4.15 0.44
C TYR A 284 -4.07 5.17 0.41
N ILE A 285 -3.58 5.61 1.57
CA ILE A 285 -2.44 6.54 1.65
C ILE A 285 -1.18 5.89 1.06
N ALA A 286 -0.93 4.62 1.39
CA ALA A 286 0.21 3.88 0.86
C ALA A 286 0.12 3.74 -0.68
N ASP A 287 -1.06 3.38 -1.21
CA ASP A 287 -1.27 3.21 -2.65
C ASP A 287 -1.17 4.53 -3.43
N MET A 288 -1.69 5.63 -2.87
CA MET A 288 -1.54 6.95 -3.48
C MET A 288 -0.09 7.42 -3.46
N TRP A 289 0.65 7.11 -2.39
CA TRP A 289 2.09 7.39 -2.35
C TRP A 289 2.85 6.58 -3.38
N PHE A 290 2.61 5.26 -3.47
CA PHE A 290 3.25 4.39 -4.45
C PHE A 290 3.11 4.99 -5.86
N LYS A 291 1.87 5.29 -6.27
CA LYS A 291 1.60 5.89 -7.59
C LYS A 291 2.24 7.27 -7.77
N TYR A 292 2.26 8.09 -6.72
CA TYR A 292 2.88 9.41 -6.76
C TYR A 292 4.42 9.34 -6.86
N ALA A 293 5.04 8.38 -6.17
CA ALA A 293 6.47 8.14 -6.22
C ALA A 293 6.89 7.65 -7.62
N THR A 294 6.17 6.68 -8.20
CA THR A 294 6.39 6.24 -9.60
C THR A 294 6.28 7.41 -10.58
N ARG A 295 5.29 8.30 -10.38
CA ARG A 295 5.12 9.50 -11.21
C ARG A 295 6.31 10.48 -11.12
N LEU A 296 6.87 10.68 -9.93
CA LEU A 296 7.96 11.65 -9.70
C LEU A 296 9.31 11.13 -10.17
N GLN A 297 9.61 9.86 -9.89
CA GLN A 297 10.95 9.30 -9.97
C GLN A 297 11.16 8.41 -11.20
N GLY A 298 10.09 8.06 -11.93
CA GLY A 298 10.13 7.18 -13.09
C GLY A 298 10.21 5.70 -12.71
N GLU A 299 11.10 5.36 -11.78
CA GLU A 299 11.21 4.02 -11.18
C GLU A 299 10.88 4.10 -9.69
N TYR A 300 10.02 3.21 -9.22
CA TYR A 300 9.64 3.17 -7.81
C TYR A 300 10.73 2.48 -7.00
N GLN A 301 11.03 3.02 -5.82
CA GLN A 301 11.96 2.39 -4.90
C GLN A 301 11.28 2.01 -3.59
N SER A 302 11.13 0.70 -3.36
CA SER A 302 10.53 0.14 -2.15
C SER A 302 11.24 0.58 -0.86
N GLY A 303 10.50 0.51 0.24
CA GLY A 303 10.94 0.92 1.56
C GLY A 303 10.93 2.44 1.73
N GLY A 304 10.11 3.16 0.96
CA GLY A 304 9.85 4.58 1.19
C GLY A 304 9.19 4.81 2.55
N LEU A 305 9.31 6.02 3.11
CA LEU A 305 8.76 6.29 4.44
C LEU A 305 7.26 6.02 4.52
N LEU A 306 6.51 6.34 3.46
CA LEU A 306 5.06 6.14 3.44
C LEU A 306 4.65 4.68 3.22
N ASP A 307 5.55 3.77 2.85
CA ASP A 307 5.25 2.34 2.74
C ASP A 307 4.93 1.73 4.10
N VAL A 308 5.34 2.38 5.21
CA VAL A 308 4.92 2.00 6.57
C VAL A 308 3.39 1.96 6.73
N PHE A 309 2.66 2.72 5.91
CA PHE A 309 1.19 2.71 5.94
C PHE A 309 0.59 1.37 5.48
N TYR A 310 1.29 0.56 4.68
CA TYR A 310 0.90 -0.84 4.44
C TYR A 310 0.94 -1.66 5.73
N VAL A 311 2.00 -1.49 6.54
CA VAL A 311 2.12 -2.13 7.86
C VAL A 311 1.02 -1.65 8.81
N PHE A 312 0.76 -0.34 8.84
CA PHE A 312 -0.31 0.22 9.68
C PHE A 312 -1.69 -0.31 9.28
N SER A 313 -1.96 -0.41 7.98
CA SER A 313 -3.18 -1.04 7.46
C SER A 313 -3.36 -2.45 8.02
N ALA A 314 -2.38 -3.32 7.82
CA ALA A 314 -2.46 -4.70 8.29
C ALA A 314 -2.64 -4.80 9.82
N VAL A 315 -1.86 -4.02 10.59
CA VAL A 315 -1.97 -3.97 12.06
C VAL A 315 -3.38 -3.54 12.48
N LEU A 316 -3.94 -2.50 11.86
CA LEU A 316 -5.27 -1.98 12.19
C LEU A 316 -6.38 -2.96 11.81
N PHE A 317 -6.26 -3.68 10.69
CA PHE A 317 -7.16 -4.79 10.36
C PHE A 317 -7.12 -5.88 11.45
N GLY A 318 -5.92 -6.27 11.89
CA GLY A 318 -5.74 -7.24 12.97
C GLY A 318 -6.35 -6.79 14.30
N ILE A 319 -6.14 -5.53 14.68
CA ILE A 319 -6.73 -4.93 15.89
C ILE A 319 -8.26 -4.90 15.77
N GLY A 320 -8.81 -4.49 14.63
CA GLY A 320 -10.25 -4.53 14.36
C GLY A 320 -10.83 -5.93 14.58
N ALA A 321 -10.16 -6.96 14.04
CA ALA A 321 -10.55 -8.36 14.25
C ALA A 321 -10.53 -8.77 15.74
N VAL A 322 -9.52 -8.35 16.50
CA VAL A 322 -9.45 -8.62 17.95
C VAL A 322 -10.58 -7.95 18.71
N LEU A 323 -10.87 -6.68 18.42
CA LEU A 323 -11.94 -5.95 19.09
C LEU A 323 -13.32 -6.53 18.79
N GLU A 324 -13.61 -6.90 17.54
CA GLU A 324 -14.89 -7.55 17.19
C GLU A 324 -15.07 -8.86 17.96
N TYR A 325 -14.02 -9.68 18.02
CA TYR A 325 -14.06 -10.97 18.72
C TYR A 325 -14.32 -10.80 20.21
N ASP A 326 -13.61 -9.88 20.86
CA ASP A 326 -13.76 -9.62 22.29
C ASP A 326 -15.18 -9.13 22.62
N ILE A 327 -15.73 -8.19 21.83
CA ILE A 327 -17.11 -7.70 22.02
C ILE A 327 -18.13 -8.82 21.78
N SER A 328 -17.95 -9.60 20.72
CA SER A 328 -18.86 -10.69 20.34
C SER A 328 -18.92 -11.80 21.38
N THR A 329 -17.78 -12.15 21.98
CA THR A 329 -17.68 -13.22 22.99
C THR A 329 -18.06 -12.77 24.40
N ARG A 330 -17.74 -11.52 24.79
CA ARG A 330 -18.13 -10.97 26.11
C ARG A 330 -19.62 -10.75 26.26
N SER A 331 -20.30 -10.32 25.19
CA SER A 331 -21.74 -10.01 25.19
C SER A 331 -22.62 -11.21 25.61
N ARG A 332 -22.10 -12.44 25.50
CA ARG A 332 -22.84 -13.67 25.80
C ARG A 332 -22.41 -14.43 27.07
N ARG A 333 -21.44 -13.92 27.85
CA ARG A 333 -21.16 -14.53 29.16
C ARG A 333 -22.39 -14.31 30.07
N PRO A 334 -23.09 -15.36 30.53
CA PRO A 334 -24.16 -15.19 31.50
C PRO A 334 -23.55 -14.50 32.71
N GLY A 335 -24.16 -13.41 33.17
CA GLY A 335 -23.77 -12.76 34.40
C GLY A 335 -23.68 -13.84 35.48
N ARG A 336 -22.46 -14.09 35.98
CA ARG A 336 -22.21 -15.01 37.09
C ARG A 336 -23.12 -14.54 38.22
N ARG A 337 -24.25 -15.22 38.42
CA ARG A 337 -25.15 -14.99 39.54
C ARG A 337 -24.27 -15.05 40.78
N ARG A 338 -24.06 -13.90 41.43
CA ARG A 338 -23.54 -13.84 42.78
C ARG A 338 -24.62 -14.51 43.63
N GLY A 339 -24.39 -15.78 43.94
CA GLY A 339 -25.06 -16.47 45.04
C GLY A 339 -24.48 -16.01 46.37
#